data_AF-A0A2R4M0J1-F1
#
_entry.id   AF-A0A2R4M0J1-F1
#
_cell.length_a   1.000
_cell.length_b   1.000
_cell.length_c   1.000
_cell.angle_alpha   90.00
_cell.angle_beta   90.00
_cell.angle_gamma   90.00
#
_symmetry.space_group_name_H-M   'P 1'
#
loop_
_entity.id
_entity.type
_entity.pdbx_description
1 polymer ?
#
loop_
_entity_poly.entity_id
_entity_poly.type
_entity_poly.pdbx_seq_one_letter_code
_entity_poly.pdbx_strand_id
1 'polypeptide(L)' 'MPNARSLLNRVARLEEARVPKRSRIARAFGSFDAFEEQVRQEVEAGALDRIDMLGETGDGGVLRCLRQWEEDGLI' A
#
# COMPACT_ATOMS: atom_id res chain seq x y z
N MET A 1 -12.22 -4.04 39.14
CA MET A 1 -11.73 -2.95 38.27
C MET A 1 -10.51 -3.45 37.50
N PRO A 2 -10.35 -3.14 36.21
CA PRO A 2 -9.14 -3.50 35.49
C PRO A 2 -7.93 -2.84 36.17
N ASN A 3 -6.86 -3.61 36.43
CA ASN A 3 -5.63 -3.04 36.97
C ASN A 3 -4.94 -2.15 35.92
N ALA A 4 -4.15 -1.17 36.35
CA ALA A 4 -3.48 -0.21 35.46
C ALA A 4 -2.64 -0.90 34.38
N ARG A 5 -2.04 -2.06 34.70
CA ARG A 5 -1.24 -2.87 33.75
C ARG A 5 -2.08 -3.46 32.61
N SER A 6 -3.32 -3.87 32.90
CA SER A 6 -4.28 -4.39 31.92
C SER A 6 -4.72 -3.30 30.95
N LEU A 7 -4.92 -2.07 31.46
CA LEU A 7 -5.24 -0.90 30.62
C LEU A 7 -4.05 -0.54 29.70
N LEU A 8 -2.83 -0.49 30.23
CA LEU A 8 -1.62 -0.22 29.44
C LEU A 8 -1.40 -1.27 28.33
N ASN A 9 -1.54 -2.56 28.65
CA ASN A 9 -1.41 -3.63 27.65
C ASN A 9 -2.50 -3.56 26.56
N ARG A 10 -3.67 -3.03 26.88
CA ARG A 10 -4.75 -2.82 25.91
C ARG A 10 -4.47 -1.61 25.01
N VAL A 11 -3.95 -0.52 25.57
CA VAL A 11 -3.51 0.65 24.79
C VAL A 11 -2.40 0.26 23.83
N ALA A 12 -1.36 -0.44 24.29
CA ALA A 12 -0.27 -0.90 23.42
C ALA A 12 -0.76 -1.77 22.25
N ARG A 13 -1.72 -2.69 22.49
CA ARG A 13 -2.34 -3.48 21.41
C ARG A 13 -3.16 -2.65 20.44
N LEU A 14 -3.85 -1.61 20.92
CA LEU A 14 -4.61 -0.70 20.06
C LEU A 14 -3.68 0.22 19.25
N GLU A 15 -2.54 0.60 19.81
CA GLU A 15 -1.49 1.36 19.12
C GLU A 15 -0.78 0.52 18.07
N GLU A 16 -0.41 -0.73 18.37
CA GLU A 16 0.12 -1.68 17.37
C GLU A 16 -0.87 -1.97 16.26
N ALA A 17 -2.16 -2.13 16.59
CA ALA A 17 -3.22 -2.33 15.61
C ALA A 17 -3.47 -1.09 14.73
N ARG A 18 -2.98 0.08 15.14
CA ARG A 18 -3.02 1.31 14.34
C ARG A 18 -1.83 1.47 13.40
N VAL A 19 -0.77 0.67 13.56
CA VAL A 19 0.35 0.69 12.60
C VAL A 19 -0.07 -0.13 11.38
N PRO A 20 -0.20 0.47 10.19
CA PRO A 20 -0.47 -0.28 8.98
C PRO A 20 0.66 -1.29 8.80
N LYS A 21 0.32 -2.58 8.74
CA LYS A 21 1.31 -3.59 8.36
C LYS A 21 1.75 -3.25 6.94
N ARG A 22 3.07 -3.22 6.71
CA ARG A 22 3.61 -3.01 5.35
C ARG A 22 2.95 -4.03 4.41
N SER A 23 2.40 -3.53 3.32
CA SER A 23 1.79 -4.37 2.30
C SER A 23 2.78 -5.33 1.67
N ARG A 24 2.27 -6.33 0.96
CA ARG A 24 3.13 -7.23 0.18
C ARG A 24 3.94 -6.48 -0.87
N ILE A 25 3.39 -5.41 -1.46
CA ILE A 25 4.07 -4.57 -2.44
C ILE A 25 5.21 -3.82 -1.77
N ALA A 26 4.94 -3.07 -0.69
CA ALA A 26 5.96 -2.34 0.03
C ALA A 26 7.08 -3.25 0.57
N ARG A 27 6.75 -4.51 0.91
CA ARG A 27 7.75 -5.51 1.30
C ARG A 27 8.62 -6.01 0.15
N ALA A 28 8.06 -6.18 -1.05
CA ALA A 28 8.78 -6.70 -2.21
C ALA A 28 9.64 -5.63 -2.89
N PHE A 29 9.14 -4.40 -2.97
CA PHE A 29 9.77 -3.29 -3.70
C PHE A 29 10.40 -2.23 -2.79
N GLY A 30 10.31 -2.39 -1.46
CA GLY A 30 10.83 -1.45 -0.46
C GLY A 30 9.85 -0.33 -0.09
N SER A 31 9.04 0.14 -1.04
CA SER A 31 7.90 1.03 -0.85
C SER A 31 6.89 0.88 -1.99
N PHE A 32 5.68 1.40 -1.81
CA PHE A 32 4.70 1.47 -2.91
C PHE A 32 5.17 2.44 -4.01
N ASP A 33 5.80 3.56 -3.64
CA ASP A 33 6.30 4.52 -4.63
C ASP A 33 7.41 3.93 -5.53
N ALA A 34 8.28 3.07 -4.97
CA ALA A 34 9.29 2.38 -5.76
C ALA A 34 8.66 1.38 -6.75
N PHE A 35 7.59 0.70 -6.33
CA PHE A 35 6.79 -0.14 -7.22
C PHE A 35 6.12 0.67 -8.34
N GLU A 36 5.49 1.80 -7.99
CA GLU A 36 4.86 2.69 -8.97
C GLU A 36 5.85 3.20 -10.01
N GLU A 37 7.03 3.64 -9.59
CA GLU A 37 8.08 4.10 -10.50
C GLU A 37 8.49 2.99 -11.47
N GLN A 38 8.69 1.76 -10.97
CA GLN A 38 9.02 0.62 -11.84
C GLN A 38 7.89 0.33 -12.84
N VAL A 39 6.63 0.35 -12.42
CA VAL A 39 5.48 0.15 -13.32
C VAL A 39 5.45 1.21 -14.42
N ARG A 40 5.69 2.48 -14.08
CA ARG A 40 5.72 3.56 -15.07
C ARG A 40 6.86 3.36 -16.08
N GLN A 41 8.04 2.94 -15.63
CA GLN A 41 9.16 2.60 -16.52
C GLN A 41 8.85 1.42 -17.44
N GLU A 42 8.20 0.37 -16.94
CA GLU A 42 7.81 -0.79 -17.76
C GLU A 42 6.72 -0.44 -18.78
N VAL A 43 5.81 0.50 -18.46
CA VAL A 43 4.85 1.06 -19.42
C VAL A 43 5.58 1.87 -20.51
N GLU A 44 6.53 2.72 -20.13
CA GLU A 44 7.34 3.49 -21.09
C GLU A 44 8.18 2.60 -22.00
N ALA A 45 8.70 1.49 -21.47
CA ALA A 45 9.41 0.47 -22.23
C ALA A 45 8.49 -0.37 -23.14
N GLY A 46 7.16 -0.20 -23.04
CA GLY A 46 6.17 -0.98 -23.79
C GLY A 46 6.02 -2.44 -23.33
N ALA A 47 6.57 -2.78 -22.15
CA ALA A 47 6.43 -4.11 -21.55
C ALA A 47 5.06 -4.29 -20.88
N LEU A 48 4.46 -3.19 -20.41
CA LEU A 48 3.11 -3.14 -19.86
C LEU A 48 2.22 -2.24 -20.71
N ASP A 49 0.93 -2.60 -20.80
CA ASP A 49 -0.04 -1.75 -21.49
C ASP A 49 -0.33 -0.49 -20.66
N ARG A 50 -0.30 0.67 -21.32
CA ARG A 50 -0.51 1.97 -20.70
C ARG A 50 -1.94 2.16 -20.21
N ILE A 51 -2.94 1.76 -21.00
CA ILE A 51 -4.34 1.99 -20.67
C ILE A 51 -4.73 1.11 -19.49
N ASP A 52 -4.29 -0.15 -19.47
CA ASP A 52 -4.58 -1.06 -18.36
C ASP A 52 -3.90 -0.60 -17.07
N MET A 53 -2.61 -0.26 -17.13
CA MET A 53 -1.86 0.07 -15.91
C MET A 53 -2.15 1.47 -15.39
N LEU A 54 -2.23 2.47 -16.27
CA LEU A 54 -2.30 3.90 -15.91
C LEU A 54 -3.64 4.57 -16.28
N GLY A 55 -4.52 3.89 -17.02
CA GLY A 55 -5.77 4.48 -17.54
C GLY A 55 -5.55 5.52 -18.64
N GLU A 56 -6.64 6.04 -19.18
CA GLU A 56 -6.62 7.06 -20.25
C GLU A 56 -5.93 8.35 -19.81
N THR A 57 -6.00 8.70 -18.52
CA THR A 57 -5.48 9.96 -17.97
C THR A 57 -4.06 9.84 -17.39
N GLY A 58 -3.50 8.63 -17.24
CA GLY A 58 -2.17 8.42 -16.67
C GLY A 58 -2.10 8.26 -15.14
N ASP A 59 -3.22 8.46 -14.43
CA ASP A 59 -3.38 8.34 -12.97
C ASP A 59 -4.57 7.44 -12.58
N GLY A 60 -4.94 6.53 -13.47
CA GLY A 60 -6.03 5.58 -13.37
C GLY A 60 -5.56 4.14 -13.41
N GLY A 61 -6.38 3.28 -14.02
CA GLY A 61 -6.04 1.88 -14.27
C GLY A 61 -5.81 1.04 -13.01
N VAL A 62 -5.06 -0.05 -13.18
CA VAL A 62 -4.69 -0.98 -12.11
C VAL A 62 -3.85 -0.28 -11.05
N LEU A 63 -2.95 0.62 -11.43
CA LEU A 63 -2.04 1.29 -10.49
C LEU A 63 -2.83 2.12 -9.46
N ARG A 64 -3.86 2.84 -9.88
CA ARG A 64 -4.76 3.59 -8.98
C ARG A 64 -5.48 2.67 -8.00
N CYS A 65 -6.00 1.54 -8.47
CA CYS A 65 -6.69 0.57 -7.61
C CYS A 65 -5.75 0.02 -6.52
N LEU A 66 -4.51 -0.34 -6.90
CA LEU A 66 -3.51 -0.83 -5.96
C LEU A 66 -3.11 0.24 -4.94
N ARG A 67 -2.96 1.50 -5.36
CA ARG A 67 -2.66 2.61 -4.46
C ARG A 67 -3.77 2.83 -3.43
N GLN A 68 -5.03 2.79 -3.87
CA GLN A 68 -6.15 2.87 -2.94
C GLN A 68 -6.16 1.71 -1.94
N TRP A 69 -5.89 0.48 -2.39
CA TRP A 69 -5.83 -0.68 -1.50
C TRP A 69 -4.65 -0.63 -0.51
N GLU A 70 -3.52 -0.06 -0.91
CA GLU A 70 -2.41 0.22 0.00
C GLU A 70 -2.85 1.17 1.12
N GLU A 71 -3.49 2.28 0.75
CA GLU A 71 -3.97 3.32 1.68
C GLU A 71 -5.07 2.79 2.61
N ASP A 72 -5.95 1.94 2.09
CA ASP A 72 -7.02 1.28 2.85
C ASP A 72 -6.50 0.11 3.71
N GLY A 73 -5.24 -0.31 3.54
CA GLY A 73 -4.62 -1.42 4.27
C GLY A 73 -5.16 -2.79 3.87
N LEU A 74 -5.57 -2.97 2.61
CA LEU A 74 -6.16 -4.20 2.07
C LEU A 74 -5.13 -5.17 1.47
N ILE A 75 -3.89 -4.73 1.21
CA ILE A 75 -2.80 -5.51 0.59
C ILE A 75 -1.49 -5.47 1.38
#